data_AF-A0A520GB46-F1
#
_entry.id   AF-A0A520GB46-F1
#
_cell.length_a   1.000
_cell.length_b   1.000
_cell.length_c   1.000
_cell.angle_alpha   90.00
_cell.angle_beta   90.00
_cell.angle_gamma   90.00
#
_symmetry.space_group_name_H-M   'P 1'
#
loop_
_entity.id
_entity.type
_entity.pdbx_description
1 polymer ?
#
loop_
_entity_poly.entity_id
_entity_poly.type
_entity_poly.pdbx_seq_one_letter_code
_entity_poly.pdbx_strand_id
1 'polypeptide(L)' 'MLGAANASAQDCPKLGGVLALTGAQGAIGKVIADAGKLAVDQVNKAGGVKGCQVEFALRDDTSQPSVGVDAARYLV' A
#
# COMPACT_ATOMS: atom_id res chain seq x y z
N MET A 1 -19.03 -10.71 -37.48
CA MET A 1 -18.82 -9.44 -36.76
C MET A 1 -18.04 -9.76 -35.50
N LEU A 2 -16.82 -9.26 -35.35
CA LEU A 2 -15.98 -9.45 -34.17
C LEU A 2 -16.49 -8.51 -33.07
N GLY A 3 -17.15 -9.04 -32.05
CA GLY A 3 -17.62 -8.28 -30.90
C GLY A 3 -16.44 -7.80 -30.07
N ALA A 4 -16.30 -6.49 -29.91
CA ALA A 4 -15.36 -5.91 -28.95
C ALA A 4 -15.83 -6.28 -27.53
N ALA A 5 -15.06 -7.12 -26.84
CA ALA A 5 -15.26 -7.32 -25.41
C ALA A 5 -14.92 -6.01 -24.70
N ASN A 6 -15.88 -5.46 -23.95
CA ASN A 6 -15.60 -4.38 -23.01
C ASN A 6 -14.59 -4.90 -21.99
N ALA A 7 -13.36 -4.39 -22.03
CA ALA A 7 -12.39 -4.61 -20.96
C ALA A 7 -12.93 -3.90 -19.71
N SER A 8 -13.55 -4.66 -18.81
CA SER A 8 -13.84 -4.18 -17.47
C SER A 8 -12.51 -3.80 -16.82
N ALA A 9 -12.39 -2.54 -16.36
CA ALA A 9 -11.24 -2.13 -15.57
C ALA A 9 -11.14 -3.08 -14.37
N GLN A 10 -10.01 -3.78 -14.26
CA GLN A 10 -9.81 -4.73 -13.19
C GLN A 10 -9.63 -3.95 -11.89
N ASP A 11 -10.49 -4.19 -10.90
CA ASP A 11 -10.38 -3.56 -9.57
C ASP A 11 -9.13 -4.10 -8.87
N CYS A 12 -8.01 -3.40 -9.06
CA CYS A 12 -6.72 -3.79 -8.51
C CYS A 12 -6.62 -3.40 -7.03
N PRO A 13 -6.20 -4.34 -6.16
CA PRO A 13 -6.16 -4.10 -4.72
C PRO A 13 -5.08 -3.08 -4.36
N LYS A 14 -5.42 -2.13 -3.49
CA LYS A 14 -4.46 -1.26 -2.81
C LYS A 14 -4.10 -1.87 -1.46
N LEU A 15 -2.81 -1.85 -1.12
CA LEU A 15 -2.32 -2.22 0.19
C LEU A 15 -2.06 -0.95 1.00
N GLY A 16 -2.88 -0.71 2.01
CA GLY A 16 -2.66 0.38 2.96
C GLY A 16 -1.71 -0.03 4.09
N GLY A 17 -0.83 0.87 4.52
CA GLY A 17 0.01 0.68 5.70
C GLY A 17 0.11 1.95 6.54
N VAL A 18 -0.21 1.85 7.83
CA VAL A 18 0.00 2.91 8.81
C VAL A 18 1.26 2.59 9.60
N LEU A 19 2.26 3.46 9.53
CA LEU A 19 3.56 3.28 10.18
C LEU A 19 4.02 4.60 10.80
N ALA A 20 4.83 4.51 11.86
CA ALA A 20 5.51 5.66 12.43
C ALA A 20 6.68 6.08 11.54
N LEU A 21 6.43 6.89 10.51
CA LEU A 21 7.47 7.38 9.60
C LEU A 21 8.20 8.60 10.20
N THR A 22 7.52 9.32 11.09
CA THR A 22 8.09 10.37 11.94
C THR A 22 7.78 10.13 13.42
N GLY A 23 8.20 11.07 14.27
CA GLY A 23 8.02 10.96 15.72
C GLY A 23 9.04 10.02 16.39
N ALA A 24 8.73 9.58 17.60
CA ALA A 24 9.65 8.82 18.45
C ALA A 24 10.14 7.51 17.83
N GLN A 25 9.33 6.88 16.98
CA GLN A 25 9.67 5.62 16.31
C GLN A 25 10.02 5.78 14.81
N GLY A 26 10.23 7.01 14.34
CA GLY A 26 10.44 7.33 12.91
C GLY A 26 11.55 6.51 12.23
N ALA A 27 12.67 6.32 12.91
CA ALA A 27 13.79 5.53 12.37
C ALA A 27 13.41 4.06 12.13
N ILE A 28 12.63 3.48 13.05
CA ILE A 28 12.16 2.09 12.96
C ILE A 28 11.11 1.98 11.85
N GLY A 29 10.11 2.87 11.84
CA GLY A 29 9.05 2.81 10.84
C GLY A 29 9.55 3.07 9.41
N LYS A 30 10.62 3.85 9.23
CA LYS A 30 11.27 4.00 7.92
C LYS A 30 11.89 2.69 7.41
N VAL A 31 12.58 1.94 8.28
CA VAL A 31 13.14 0.62 7.92
C VAL A 31 12.01 -0.35 7.55
N ILE A 32 10.92 -0.36 8.30
CA ILE A 32 9.74 -1.20 8.00
C ILE A 32 9.11 -0.79 6.67
N ALA A 33 8.96 0.51 6.40
CA ALA A 33 8.39 1.02 5.16
C ALA A 33 9.23 0.60 3.94
N ASP A 34 10.55 0.70 4.04
CA ASP A 34 11.45 0.35 2.94
C ASP A 34 11.49 -1.18 2.71
N ALA A 35 11.40 -1.99 3.77
CA ALA A 35 11.23 -3.44 3.65
C ALA A 35 9.88 -3.82 3.00
N GLY A 36 8.79 -3.14 3.38
CA GLY A 36 7.46 -3.35 2.80
C GLY A 36 7.43 -3.01 1.30
N LYS A 37 8.04 -1.89 0.89
CA LYS A 37 8.18 -1.52 -0.52
C LYS A 37 8.97 -2.58 -1.30
N LEU A 38 10.09 -3.05 -0.76
CA LEU A 38 10.88 -4.11 -1.40
C LEU A 38 10.05 -5.40 -1.60
N ALA A 39 9.26 -5.79 -0.60
CA ALA A 39 8.38 -6.96 -0.70
C ALA A 39 7.30 -6.77 -1.78
N VAL A 40 6.67 -5.60 -1.83
CA VAL A 40 5.67 -5.26 -2.85
C VAL A 40 6.30 -5.28 -4.26
N ASP A 41 7.49 -4.72 -4.42
CA ASP A 41 8.23 -4.77 -5.68
C ASP A 41 8.51 -6.21 -6.13
N GLN A 42 8.88 -7.10 -5.21
CA GLN A 42 9.10 -8.52 -5.52
C GLN A 42 7.82 -9.22 -5.95
N VAL A 43 6.70 -8.98 -5.26
CA VAL A 43 5.37 -9.50 -5.63
C VAL A 43 4.96 -9.00 -7.01
N ASN A 44 5.15 -7.72 -7.27
CA ASN A 44 4.82 -7.07 -8.54
C ASN A 44 5.64 -7.64 -9.71
N LYS A 45 6.94 -7.87 -9.50
CA LYS A 45 7.84 -8.54 -10.46
C LYS A 45 7.45 -10.00 -10.71
N ALA A 46 6.84 -10.67 -9.74
CA ALA A 46 6.34 -12.05 -9.87
C ALA A 46 4.97 -12.17 -10.56
N GLY A 47 4.44 -11.07 -11.12
CA GLY A 47 3.14 -11.05 -11.81
C GLY A 47 2.01 -10.41 -10.98
N GLY A 48 2.33 -9.87 -9.81
CA GLY A 48 1.37 -9.17 -8.97
C GLY A 48 0.36 -10.09 -8.29
N VAL A 49 -0.71 -9.51 -7.75
CA VAL A 49 -1.79 -10.22 -7.06
C VAL A 49 -2.99 -10.33 -7.99
N LYS A 50 -3.39 -11.55 -8.35
CA LYS A 50 -4.49 -11.80 -9.30
C LYS A 50 -4.31 -11.06 -10.64
N GLY A 51 -3.05 -10.90 -11.09
CA GLY A 51 -2.71 -10.16 -12.32
C GLY A 51 -2.65 -8.65 -12.16
N CYS A 52 -2.87 -8.11 -10.97
CA CYS A 52 -2.77 -6.69 -10.67
C CYS A 52 -1.44 -6.32 -10.00
N GLN A 53 -0.88 -5.17 -10.39
CA GLN A 53 0.20 -4.55 -9.65
C GLN A 53 -0.35 -3.97 -8.34
N VAL A 54 0.31 -4.29 -7.24
CA VAL A 54 -0.03 -3.81 -5.90
C VAL A 54 0.51 -2.40 -5.72
N GLU A 55 -0.38 -1.48 -5.36
CA GLU A 55 -0.03 -0.14 -4.87
C GLU A 55 0.15 -0.20 -3.35
N PHE A 56 1.31 0.21 -2.84
CA PHE A 56 1.56 0.30 -1.40
C PHE A 56 1.41 1.74 -0.89
N ALA A 57 0.23 2.04 -0.34
CA ALA A 57 -0.12 3.37 0.15
C ALA A 57 0.22 3.49 1.65
N LEU A 58 1.26 4.26 1.96
CA LEU A 58 1.72 4.48 3.34
C LEU A 58 1.16 5.78 3.94
N ARG A 59 0.83 5.73 5.23
CA ARG A 59 0.43 6.88 6.05
C ARG A 59 1.23 6.93 7.33
N ASP A 60 1.65 8.13 7.70
CA ASP A 60 2.40 8.38 8.93
C ASP A 60 1.46 8.59 10.12
N ASP A 61 1.62 7.79 11.17
CA ASP A 61 0.89 8.00 12.45
C ASP A 61 1.63 8.93 13.41
N THR A 62 2.84 9.39 13.07
CA THR A 62 3.68 10.27 13.89
C THR A 62 3.99 9.72 15.30
N SER A 63 3.86 8.40 15.49
CA SER A 63 3.89 7.73 16.80
C SER A 63 2.76 8.14 17.76
N GLN A 64 1.60 8.55 17.22
CA GLN A 64 0.45 9.01 18.00
C GLN A 64 -0.83 8.21 17.66
N PRO A 65 -1.52 7.61 18.65
CA PRO A 65 -2.71 6.79 18.39
C PRO A 65 -3.85 7.50 17.66
N SER A 66 -4.14 8.76 18.01
CA SER A 66 -5.21 9.53 17.35
C SER A 66 -4.92 9.77 15.87
N VAL A 67 -3.69 10.16 15.55
CA VAL A 67 -3.23 10.33 14.16
C VAL A 67 -3.26 8.99 13.42
N GLY A 68 -2.89 7.89 14.08
CA GLY A 68 -2.98 6.54 13.52
C GLY A 68 -4.40 6.13 13.13
N VAL A 69 -5.41 6.46 13.94
CA VAL A 69 -6.82 6.21 13.61
C VAL A 69 -7.25 7.01 12.37
N ASP A 70 -6.88 8.28 12.28
CA ASP A 70 -7.21 9.11 11.12
C ASP A 70 -6.46 8.69 9.85
N ALA A 71 -5.20 8.25 10.00
CA ALA A 71 -4.42 7.64 8.93
C ALA A 71 -5.06 6.36 8.40
N ALA A 72 -5.58 5.49 9.28
CA ALA A 72 -6.27 4.27 8.88
C ALA A 72 -7.59 4.57 8.15
N ARG A 73 -8.37 5.55 8.63
CA ARG A 73 -9.62 5.99 7.98
C ARG A 73 -9.40 6.52 6.57
N TYR A 74 -8.25 7.14 6.29
CA TYR A 74 -7.94 7.62 4.95
C TYR A 74 -7.74 6.49 3.93
N LEU A 75 -7.40 5.28 4.38
CA LEU A 75 -7.04 4.15 3.53
C LEU A 75 -8.24 3.29 3.10
N VAL A 76 -9.46 3.60 3.55
CA VAL A 76 -10.68 2.80 3.33
C VAL A 76 -11.86 3.61 2.84
#